data_AF-A0A6L3VHH9-F1
#
_entry.id   AF-A0A6L3VHH9-F1
#
_cell.length_a   1.000
_cell.length_b   1.000
_cell.length_c   1.000
_cell.angle_alpha   90.00
_cell.angle_beta   90.00
_cell.angle_gamma   90.00
#
_symmetry.space_group_name_H-M   'P 1'
#
loop_
_entity.id
_entity.type
_entity.pdbx_description
1 polymer ?
#
loop_
_entity_poly.entity_id
_entity_poly.type
_entity_poly.pdbx_seq_one_letter_code
_entity_poly.pdbx_strand_id
1 'polypeptide(L)'
;MAEGGKPRMWDRWTSHREEVLQSDLMQSWYATRSRRRALAAAGLAGLAMIWAGTVVSWHLAPSDTAMWVTISLLGVSVVTTVPVIGALNVATRGTMSLAESRLDERQVAERLRAFTVAHRIMLAVLVAVVVAVLAADTEHVPMAAVVVGVIALFETHMLLPVLVAGWRMPDPPPDDEEDEEDEDDASAG
;
A
#
# COMPACT_ATOMS: atom_id res chain seq x y z
N MET A 1 33.99 -16.90 -30.23
CA MET A 1 33.20 -17.75 -29.32
C MET A 1 32.19 -16.84 -28.66
N ALA A 2 30.93 -16.86 -29.12
CA ALA A 2 29.87 -15.98 -28.64
C ALA A 2 29.05 -16.74 -27.59
N GLU A 3 29.16 -16.37 -26.32
CA GLU A 3 28.22 -16.81 -25.29
C GLU A 3 26.90 -16.05 -25.46
N GLY A 4 26.02 -16.61 -26.29
CA GLY A 4 24.59 -16.27 -26.28
C GLY A 4 23.96 -16.79 -24.99
N GLY A 5 24.16 -16.09 -23.88
CA GLY A 5 23.51 -16.36 -22.61
C GLY A 5 21.99 -16.21 -22.79
N LYS A 6 21.25 -17.32 -22.72
CA LYS A 6 19.79 -17.30 -22.70
C LYS A 6 19.34 -16.36 -21.58
N PRO A 7 18.46 -15.37 -21.83
CA PRO A 7 17.99 -14.48 -20.78
C PRO A 7 17.42 -15.34 -19.64
N ARG A 8 17.93 -15.11 -18.43
CA ARG A 8 17.47 -15.86 -17.25
C ARG A 8 15.97 -15.64 -17.14
N MET A 9 15.21 -16.63 -16.68
CA MET A 9 13.77 -16.48 -16.43
C MET A 9 13.45 -15.21 -15.62
N TRP A 10 14.38 -14.82 -14.75
CA TRP A 10 14.41 -13.58 -13.98
C TRP A 10 14.38 -12.31 -14.84
N ASP A 11 15.14 -12.25 -15.93
CA ASP A 11 15.20 -11.08 -16.83
C ASP A 11 13.87 -10.88 -17.57
N ARG A 12 13.23 -11.99 -17.99
CA ARG A 12 11.90 -11.93 -18.61
C ARG A 12 10.82 -11.47 -17.63
N TRP A 13 10.91 -11.90 -16.37
CA TRP A 13 9.97 -11.49 -15.33
C TRP A 13 10.12 -10.01 -14.94
N THR A 14 11.35 -9.49 -14.97
CA THR A 14 11.60 -8.06 -14.77
C THR A 14 11.11 -7.22 -15.94
N SER A 15 11.35 -7.63 -17.18
CA SER A 15 10.90 -6.90 -18.36
C SER A 15 9.38 -6.84 -18.48
N HIS A 16 8.67 -7.94 -18.19
CA HIS A 16 7.20 -7.92 -18.18
C HIS A 16 6.61 -7.05 -17.05
N ARG A 17 7.27 -6.99 -15.88
CA ARG A 17 6.87 -6.04 -14.83
C ARG A 17 7.12 -4.60 -15.25
N GLU A 18 8.22 -4.33 -15.94
CA GLU A 18 8.58 -3.02 -16.47
C GLU A 18 7.57 -2.57 -17.54
N GLU A 19 7.22 -3.43 -18.49
CA GLU A 19 6.20 -3.15 -19.52
C GLU A 19 4.81 -2.88 -18.91
N VAL A 20 4.42 -3.63 -17.88
CA VAL A 20 3.13 -3.39 -17.18
C VAL A 20 3.16 -2.07 -16.39
N LEU A 21 4.29 -1.75 -15.75
CA LEU A 21 4.49 -0.48 -15.03
C LEU A 21 4.61 0.74 -15.97
N GLN A 22 5.11 0.54 -17.19
CA GLN A 22 5.26 1.57 -18.23
C GLN A 22 4.04 1.71 -19.14
N SER A 23 3.04 0.83 -19.02
CA SER A 23 1.80 0.98 -19.78
C SER A 23 1.05 2.23 -19.32
N ASP A 24 0.93 3.22 -20.21
CA ASP A 24 0.26 4.51 -19.99
C ASP A 24 -1.19 4.38 -19.44
N LEU A 25 -1.81 3.21 -19.66
CA LEU A 25 -3.13 2.87 -19.13
C LEU A 25 -3.19 2.84 -17.59
N MET A 26 -2.12 2.45 -16.90
CA MET A 26 -2.06 2.51 -15.42
C MET A 26 -1.66 3.89 -14.90
N GLN A 27 -0.98 4.68 -15.73
CA GLN A 27 -0.51 6.04 -15.42
C GLN A 27 -1.70 7.01 -15.29
N SER A 28 -2.68 6.93 -16.20
CA SER A 28 -3.91 7.76 -16.14
C SER A 28 -4.83 7.41 -14.96
N TRP A 29 -4.81 6.17 -14.47
CA TRP A 29 -5.71 5.72 -13.41
C TRP A 29 -5.36 6.26 -12.02
N TYR A 30 -4.07 6.48 -11.74
CA TYR A 30 -3.57 7.00 -10.45
C TYR A 30 -3.01 8.43 -10.51
N ALA A 31 -3.11 9.09 -11.67
CA ALA A 31 -2.64 10.46 -11.90
C ALA A 31 -3.27 11.47 -10.91
N THR A 32 -4.52 11.27 -10.51
CA THR A 32 -5.25 12.23 -9.67
C THR A 32 -5.08 11.99 -8.17
N ARG A 33 -4.76 13.07 -7.42
CA ARG A 33 -4.65 13.12 -5.96
C ARG A 33 -5.82 12.47 -5.23
N SER A 34 -7.02 12.68 -5.74
CA SER A 34 -8.27 12.18 -5.17
C SER A 34 -8.33 10.65 -5.18
N ARG A 35 -7.91 10.00 -6.27
CA ARG A 35 -7.88 8.54 -6.40
C ARG A 35 -6.82 7.90 -5.50
N ARG A 36 -5.62 8.48 -5.41
CA ARG A 36 -4.58 8.00 -4.47
C ARG A 36 -5.04 8.08 -3.01
N ARG A 37 -5.72 9.17 -2.63
CA ARG A 37 -6.29 9.34 -1.28
C ARG A 37 -7.47 8.42 -1.03
N ALA A 38 -8.32 8.15 -2.02
CA ALA A 38 -9.41 7.19 -1.90
C ALA A 38 -8.88 5.76 -1.70
N LEU A 39 -7.81 5.37 -2.41
CA LEU A 39 -7.15 4.07 -2.23
C LEU A 39 -6.49 3.96 -0.85
N ALA A 40 -5.81 5.02 -0.41
CA ALA A 40 -5.24 5.05 0.94
C ALA A 40 -6.35 4.96 2.01
N ALA A 41 -7.49 5.63 1.82
CA ALA A 41 -8.65 5.52 2.70
C ALA A 41 -9.25 4.11 2.70
N ALA A 42 -9.34 3.45 1.53
CA ALA A 42 -9.78 2.06 1.43
C ALA A 42 -8.82 1.10 2.16
N GLY A 43 -7.50 1.30 2.02
CA GLY A 43 -6.50 0.54 2.77
C GLY A 43 -6.58 0.75 4.28
N LEU A 44 -6.81 1.99 4.73
CA LEU A 44 -7.07 2.30 6.14
C LEU A 44 -8.37 1.64 6.64
N ALA A 45 -9.42 1.60 5.82
CA ALA A 45 -10.67 0.94 6.16
C ALA A 45 -10.48 -0.59 6.29
N GLY A 46 -9.76 -1.22 5.37
CA GLY A 46 -9.37 -2.63 5.49
C GLY A 46 -8.58 -2.90 6.77
N LEU A 47 -7.61 -2.05 7.07
CA LEU A 47 -6.83 -2.17 8.30
C LEU A 47 -7.71 -2.01 9.56
N ALA A 48 -8.67 -1.10 9.55
CA ALA A 48 -9.61 -0.95 10.66
C ALA A 48 -10.48 -2.21 10.85
N MET A 49 -10.84 -2.92 9.77
CA MET A 49 -11.63 -4.15 9.84
C MET A 49 -10.89 -5.28 10.58
N ILE A 50 -9.59 -5.47 10.34
CA ILE A 50 -8.83 -6.51 11.05
C ILE A 50 -8.63 -6.18 12.54
N TRP A 51 -8.43 -4.89 12.87
CA TRP A 51 -8.41 -4.44 14.26
C TRP A 51 -9.77 -4.61 14.93
N ALA A 52 -10.87 -4.35 14.22
CA ALA A 52 -12.22 -4.64 14.72
C ALA A 52 -12.41 -6.14 14.99
N GLY A 53 -11.89 -7.02 14.13
CA GLY A 53 -11.90 -8.48 14.37
C GLY A 53 -11.17 -8.89 15.65
N THR A 54 -10.09 -8.19 15.99
CA THR A 54 -9.36 -8.39 17.27
C THR A 54 -10.25 -8.05 18.46
N VAL A 55 -10.93 -6.90 18.43
CA VAL A 55 -11.84 -6.45 19.49
C VAL A 55 -13.06 -7.38 19.62
N VAL A 56 -13.65 -7.80 18.49
CA VAL A 56 -14.76 -8.77 18.49
C VAL A 56 -14.33 -10.09 19.11
N SER A 57 -13.15 -10.59 18.73
CA SER A 57 -12.59 -11.82 19.30
C SER A 57 -12.31 -11.70 20.79
N TRP A 58 -11.96 -10.50 21.28
CA TRP A 58 -11.72 -10.27 22.70
C TRP A 58 -13.01 -10.36 23.53
N HIS A 59 -14.12 -9.81 23.04
CA HIS A 59 -15.36 -9.70 23.80
C HIS A 59 -16.35 -10.87 23.61
N LEU A 60 -16.35 -11.51 22.43
CA LEU A 60 -17.37 -12.52 22.10
C LEU A 60 -16.83 -13.95 22.10
N ALA A 61 -15.52 -14.18 22.18
CA ALA A 61 -14.99 -15.54 22.21
C ALA A 61 -15.17 -16.18 23.60
N PRO A 62 -15.45 -17.50 23.69
CA PRO A 62 -15.69 -18.43 22.59
C PRO A 62 -17.16 -18.40 22.12
N SER A 63 -17.38 -18.10 20.83
CA SER A 63 -18.70 -18.09 20.21
C SER A 63 -18.58 -18.39 18.72
N ASP A 64 -19.47 -19.22 18.18
CA ASP A 64 -19.57 -19.47 16.73
C ASP A 64 -19.84 -18.17 15.96
N THR A 65 -20.61 -17.25 16.55
CA THR A 65 -20.85 -15.92 15.97
C THR A 65 -19.56 -15.12 15.89
N ALA A 66 -18.72 -15.14 16.93
CA ALA A 66 -17.42 -14.46 16.92
C ALA A 66 -16.51 -15.00 15.83
N MET A 67 -16.50 -16.32 15.63
CA MET A 67 -15.73 -16.98 14.58
C MET A 67 -16.16 -16.51 13.18
N TRP A 68 -17.45 -16.58 12.86
CA TRP A 68 -17.95 -16.17 11.54
C TRP A 68 -17.72 -14.68 11.27
N VAL A 69 -18.00 -13.82 12.25
CA VAL A 69 -17.76 -12.36 12.11
C VAL A 69 -16.28 -12.07 11.88
N THR A 70 -15.38 -12.68 12.66
CA THR A 70 -13.94 -12.45 12.54
C THR A 70 -13.40 -12.94 11.20
N ILE A 71 -13.84 -14.11 10.72
CA ILE A 71 -13.47 -14.64 9.41
C ILE A 71 -13.97 -13.73 8.29
N SER A 72 -15.20 -13.22 8.38
CA SER A 72 -15.75 -12.27 7.40
C SER A 72 -14.95 -10.96 7.38
N LEU A 73 -14.62 -10.41 8.55
CA LEU A 73 -13.81 -9.19 8.67
C LEU A 73 -12.39 -9.39 8.09
N LEU A 74 -11.75 -10.53 8.39
CA LEU A 74 -10.46 -10.88 7.83
C LEU A 74 -10.54 -11.03 6.30
N GLY A 75 -11.55 -11.72 5.80
CA GLY A 75 -11.76 -11.90 4.36
C GLY A 75 -11.95 -10.57 3.62
N VAL A 76 -12.79 -9.69 4.16
CA VAL A 76 -13.01 -8.33 3.61
C VAL A 76 -11.74 -7.49 3.70
N SER A 77 -11.00 -7.57 4.81
CA SER A 77 -9.70 -6.90 4.96
C SER A 77 -8.78 -7.29 3.81
N VAL A 78 -8.48 -8.59 3.66
CA VAL A 78 -7.56 -9.11 2.65
C VAL A 78 -7.99 -8.74 1.22
N VAL A 79 -9.28 -8.89 0.90
CA VAL A 79 -9.83 -8.54 -0.41
C VAL A 79 -9.68 -7.05 -0.70
N THR A 80 -9.68 -6.19 0.32
CA THR A 80 -9.52 -4.74 0.17
C THR A 80 -8.03 -4.34 0.14
N THR A 81 -7.21 -4.87 1.04
CA THR A 81 -5.81 -4.45 1.21
C THR A 81 -4.91 -4.98 0.12
N VAL A 82 -5.12 -6.20 -0.40
CA VAL A 82 -4.27 -6.75 -1.48
C VAL A 82 -4.32 -5.89 -2.76
N PRO A 83 -5.50 -5.52 -3.31
CA PRO A 83 -5.57 -4.61 -4.44
C PRO A 83 -5.03 -3.22 -4.13
N VAL A 84 -5.26 -2.70 -2.92
CA VAL A 84 -4.75 -1.37 -2.51
C VAL A 84 -3.22 -1.36 -2.48
N ILE A 85 -2.58 -2.41 -1.97
CA ILE A 85 -1.12 -2.55 -1.99
C ILE A 85 -0.61 -2.60 -3.44
N GLY A 86 -1.25 -3.39 -4.31
CA GLY A 86 -0.89 -3.46 -5.73
C GLY A 86 -1.01 -2.09 -6.42
N ALA A 87 -2.17 -1.45 -6.26
CA ALA A 87 -2.50 -0.15 -6.81
C ALA A 87 -1.54 0.95 -6.35
N LEU A 88 -1.24 1.02 -5.05
CA LEU A 88 -0.33 2.02 -4.50
C LEU A 88 1.13 1.74 -4.88
N ASN A 89 1.56 0.48 -5.00
CA ASN A 89 2.90 0.16 -5.51
C ASN A 89 3.07 0.57 -6.97
N VAL A 90 2.04 0.39 -7.80
CA VAL A 90 2.03 0.87 -9.19
C VAL A 90 1.99 2.41 -9.22
N ALA A 91 1.10 3.04 -8.44
CA ALA A 91 0.95 4.50 -8.38
C ALA A 91 2.21 5.22 -7.89
N THR A 92 2.97 4.60 -6.99
CA THR A 92 4.28 5.10 -6.54
C THR A 92 5.40 4.82 -7.54
N ARG A 93 5.05 4.50 -8.81
CA ARG A 93 5.96 4.18 -9.93
C ARG A 93 6.94 3.06 -9.60
N GLY A 94 6.54 2.13 -8.75
CA GLY A 94 7.42 1.08 -8.27
C GLY A 94 8.58 1.57 -7.40
N THR A 95 8.65 2.82 -6.93
CA THR A 95 9.77 3.32 -6.09
C THR A 95 9.98 2.51 -4.81
N MET A 96 8.93 1.87 -4.29
CA MET A 96 9.03 0.92 -3.16
C MET A 96 9.52 -0.48 -3.57
N SER A 97 9.44 -0.82 -4.86
CA SER A 97 9.72 -2.16 -5.42
C SER A 97 10.90 -2.24 -6.41
N LEU A 98 11.36 -1.08 -6.92
CA LEU A 98 12.49 -0.93 -7.83
C LEU A 98 13.80 -1.06 -7.05
N ALA A 99 14.81 -1.63 -7.71
CA ALA A 99 16.16 -1.72 -7.18
C ALA A 99 16.71 -0.31 -6.88
N GLU A 100 17.34 -0.15 -5.72
CA GLU A 100 17.94 1.11 -5.28
C GLU A 100 18.91 1.70 -6.31
N SER A 101 19.59 0.85 -7.08
CA SER A 101 20.49 1.22 -8.17
C SER A 101 19.84 1.94 -9.36
N ARG A 102 18.51 2.00 -9.41
CA ARG A 102 17.75 2.71 -10.46
C ARG A 102 16.99 3.93 -9.93
N LEU A 103 17.09 4.21 -8.63
CA LEU A 103 16.46 5.38 -8.02
C LEU A 103 17.44 6.54 -8.00
N ASP A 104 16.95 7.73 -8.32
CA ASP A 104 17.69 8.97 -8.11
C ASP A 104 17.81 9.29 -6.61
N GLU A 105 18.80 10.08 -6.19
CA GLU A 105 19.06 10.43 -4.78
C GLU A 105 17.81 11.01 -4.11
N ARG A 106 17.03 11.80 -4.86
CA ARG A 106 15.75 12.37 -4.41
C ARG A 106 14.72 11.27 -4.10
N GLN A 107 14.58 10.27 -4.97
CA GLN A 107 13.62 9.18 -4.79
C GLN A 107 14.00 8.26 -3.62
N VAL A 108 15.29 8.02 -3.42
CA VAL A 108 15.80 7.28 -2.25
C VAL A 108 15.47 8.03 -0.96
N ALA A 109 15.71 9.34 -0.91
CA ALA A 109 15.41 10.16 0.27
C ALA A 109 13.90 10.20 0.60
N GLU A 110 13.03 10.29 -0.42
CA GLU A 110 11.57 10.24 -0.24
C GLU A 110 11.12 8.88 0.30
N ARG A 111 11.68 7.78 -0.23
CA ARG A 111 11.43 6.42 0.27
C ARG A 111 11.84 6.27 1.73
N LEU A 112 13.07 6.66 2.08
CA LEU A 112 13.56 6.58 3.45
C LEU A 112 12.71 7.40 4.42
N ARG A 113 12.26 8.58 4.00
CA ARG A 113 11.35 9.41 4.80
C ARG A 113 10.00 8.72 5.01
N ALA A 114 9.43 8.07 3.99
CA ALA A 114 8.19 7.29 4.12
C ALA A 114 8.36 6.12 5.11
N PHE A 115 9.44 5.35 4.99
CA PHE A 115 9.77 4.26 5.91
C PHE A 115 9.99 4.76 7.35
N THR A 116 10.69 5.87 7.54
CA THR A 116 10.92 6.46 8.86
C THR A 116 9.61 6.85 9.53
N VAL A 117 8.70 7.48 8.78
CA VAL A 117 7.39 7.88 9.30
C VAL A 117 6.52 6.66 9.60
N ALA A 118 6.49 5.69 8.69
CA ALA A 118 5.79 4.43 8.89
C ALA A 118 6.31 3.69 10.15
N HIS A 119 7.62 3.66 10.37
CA HIS A 119 8.22 3.07 11.55
C HIS A 119 7.81 3.81 12.84
N ARG A 120 7.79 5.15 12.83
CA ARG A 120 7.31 5.94 13.98
C ARG A 120 5.83 5.70 14.29
N ILE A 121 4.99 5.57 13.26
CA ILE A 121 3.58 5.22 13.43
C ILE A 121 3.45 3.80 13.99
N MET A 122 4.21 2.84 13.46
CA MET A 122 4.21 1.47 13.97
C MET A 122 4.64 1.41 15.43
N LEU A 123 5.66 2.19 15.82
CA LEU A 123 6.08 2.28 17.22
C LEU A 123 4.97 2.85 18.11
N ALA A 124 4.24 3.87 17.65
CA ALA A 124 3.07 4.38 18.37
C ALA A 124 1.96 3.33 18.50
N VAL A 125 1.70 2.54 17.45
CA VAL A 125 0.74 1.42 17.49
C VAL A 125 1.19 0.36 18.49
N LEU A 126 2.47 -0.02 18.50
CA LEU A 126 3.01 -0.98 19.47
C LEU A 126 2.89 -0.47 20.90
N VAL A 127 3.19 0.81 21.16
CA VAL A 127 3.00 1.42 22.47
C VAL A 127 1.52 1.36 22.88
N ALA A 128 0.60 1.70 21.97
CA ALA A 128 -0.84 1.61 22.25
C ALA A 128 -1.28 0.19 22.58
N VAL A 129 -0.77 -0.83 21.87
CA VAL A 129 -1.04 -2.24 22.15
C VAL A 129 -0.49 -2.64 23.52
N VAL A 130 0.73 -2.25 23.86
CA VAL A 130 1.32 -2.53 25.18
C VAL A 130 0.46 -1.91 26.28
N VAL A 131 0.06 -0.65 26.13
CA VAL A 131 -0.82 0.02 27.09
C VAL A 131 -2.16 -0.70 27.21
N ALA A 132 -2.76 -1.11 26.09
CA ALA A 132 -4.04 -1.84 26.08
C ALA A 132 -3.92 -3.19 26.79
N VAL A 133 -2.83 -3.95 26.55
CA VAL A 133 -2.58 -5.23 27.21
C VAL A 133 -2.36 -5.05 28.71
N LEU A 134 -1.61 -4.03 29.14
CA LEU A 134 -1.37 -3.75 30.56
C LEU A 134 -2.64 -3.28 31.29
N ALA A 135 -3.57 -2.65 30.58
CA ALA A 135 -4.84 -2.18 31.13
C ALA A 135 -5.95 -3.24 31.08
N ALA A 136 -5.78 -4.30 30.28
CA ALA A 136 -6.77 -5.34 30.11
C ALA A 136 -6.81 -6.27 31.34
N ASP A 137 -8.02 -6.75 31.66
CA ASP A 137 -8.17 -7.86 32.58
C ASP A 137 -7.70 -9.15 31.91
N THR A 138 -6.66 -9.76 32.46
CA THR A 138 -5.98 -10.93 31.87
C THR A 138 -6.43 -12.26 32.47
N GLU A 139 -7.46 -12.29 33.33
CA GLU A 139 -7.96 -13.55 33.91
C GLU A 139 -8.42 -14.53 32.82
N HIS A 140 -8.96 -14.02 31.71
CA HIS A 140 -9.28 -14.81 30.53
C HIS A 140 -8.89 -14.08 29.25
N VAL A 141 -7.83 -14.56 28.59
CA VAL A 141 -7.37 -14.01 27.29
C VAL A 141 -7.77 -14.96 26.16
N PRO A 142 -8.72 -14.58 25.29
CA PRO A 142 -9.10 -15.44 24.17
C PRO A 142 -7.96 -15.58 23.16
N MET A 143 -7.53 -16.82 22.89
CA MET A 143 -6.47 -17.09 21.91
C MET A 143 -6.80 -16.56 20.51
N ALA A 144 -8.08 -16.55 20.13
CA ALA A 144 -8.54 -15.96 18.87
C ALA A 144 -8.18 -14.47 18.78
N ALA A 145 -8.37 -13.70 19.85
CA ALA A 145 -8.01 -12.28 19.88
C ALA A 145 -6.50 -12.07 19.74
N VAL A 146 -5.69 -12.93 20.37
CA VAL A 146 -4.22 -12.89 20.23
C VAL A 146 -3.80 -13.14 18.78
N VAL A 147 -4.31 -14.21 18.16
CA VAL A 147 -3.98 -14.57 16.77
C VAL A 147 -4.38 -13.46 15.81
N VAL A 148 -5.62 -12.95 15.92
CA VAL A 148 -6.14 -11.90 15.04
C VAL A 148 -5.39 -10.59 15.26
N GLY A 149 -5.05 -10.25 16.51
CA GLY A 149 -4.25 -9.07 16.84
C GLY A 149 -2.83 -9.13 16.26
N VAL A 150 -2.19 -10.29 16.28
CA VAL A 150 -0.87 -10.49 15.64
C VAL A 150 -0.98 -10.32 14.12
N ILE A 151 -2.03 -10.87 13.50
CA ILE A 151 -2.30 -10.65 12.07
C ILE A 151 -2.52 -9.17 11.77
N ALA A 152 -3.31 -8.47 12.60
CA ALA A 152 -3.54 -7.03 12.47
C ALA A 152 -2.24 -6.22 12.55
N LEU A 153 -1.34 -6.57 13.47
CA LEU A 153 -0.02 -5.95 13.59
C LEU A 153 0.86 -6.20 12.36
N PHE A 154 0.88 -7.44 11.87
CA PHE A 154 1.61 -7.80 10.65
C PHE A 154 1.09 -7.03 9.44
N GLU A 155 -0.24 -6.99 9.25
CA GLU A 155 -0.89 -6.26 8.16
C GLU A 155 -0.63 -4.75 8.28
N THR A 156 -0.71 -4.18 9.49
CA THR A 156 -0.36 -2.78 9.79
C THR A 156 1.07 -2.47 9.34
N HIS A 157 2.03 -3.32 9.72
CA HIS A 157 3.45 -3.15 9.39
C HIS A 157 3.70 -3.14 7.87
N MET A 158 2.99 -3.99 7.12
CA MET A 158 3.12 -4.07 5.66
C MET A 158 2.47 -2.90 4.93
N LEU A 159 1.32 -2.42 5.39
CA LEU A 159 0.57 -1.35 4.73
C LEU A 159 1.12 0.05 5.01
N LEU A 160 1.66 0.30 6.21
CA LEU A 160 2.04 1.64 6.65
C LEU A 160 3.00 2.38 5.68
N PRO A 161 4.11 1.78 5.19
CA PRO A 161 5.01 2.48 4.27
C PRO A 161 4.32 2.91 2.98
N VAL A 162 3.45 2.04 2.44
CA VAL A 162 2.74 2.25 1.18
C VAL A 162 1.65 3.31 1.34
N LEU A 163 0.90 3.29 2.45
CA LEU A 163 -0.09 4.30 2.80
C LEU A 163 0.55 5.68 3.02
N VAL A 164 1.67 5.71 3.75
CA VAL A 164 2.41 6.96 4.01
C VAL A 164 2.97 7.54 2.70
N ALA A 165 3.50 6.70 1.82
CA ALA A 165 3.99 7.13 0.52
C ALA A 165 2.83 7.68 -0.35
N GLY A 166 1.74 6.93 -0.49
CA GLY A 166 0.57 7.33 -1.27
C GLY A 166 -0.10 8.62 -0.78
N TRP A 167 -0.11 8.85 0.54
CA TRP A 167 -0.69 10.06 1.13
C TRP A 167 0.19 11.30 0.96
N ARG A 168 1.52 11.13 0.89
CA ARG A 168 2.49 12.23 0.84
C ARG A 168 2.92 12.63 -0.57
N MET A 169 2.63 11.81 -1.58
CA MET A 169 3.10 12.04 -2.95
C MET A 169 2.47 13.31 -3.56
N PRO A 170 3.28 14.32 -3.93
CA PRO A 170 2.81 15.52 -4.64
C PRO A 170 2.16 15.16 -5.98
N ASP A 171 1.30 16.05 -6.50
CA ASP A 171 0.75 15.86 -7.85
C ASP A 171 1.86 16.04 -8.90
N PRO A 172 1.84 15.25 -9.99
CA PRO A 172 2.64 15.57 -11.17
C PRO A 172 2.29 17.00 -11.61
N PRO A 173 3.27 17.79 -12.10
CA PRO A 173 2.92 19.02 -12.81
C PRO A 173 1.93 18.67 -13.93
N PRO A 174 0.97 19.57 -14.25
CA PRO A 174 0.09 19.36 -15.39
C PRO A 174 0.95 19.08 -16.62
N ASP A 175 0.59 18.05 -17.40
CA ASP A 175 1.20 17.84 -18.70
C ASP A 175 0.79 19.06 -19.53
N ASP A 176 1.76 19.88 -19.93
CA ASP A 176 1.56 21.00 -20.85
C ASP A 176 1.30 20.41 -22.24
N GLU A 177 0.09 19.87 -22.46
CA GLU A 177 -0.38 19.41 -23.77
C GLU A 177 -0.63 20.65 -24.65
N GLU A 178 0.44 21.03 -25.37
CA GLU A 178 0.44 21.50 -26.77
C GLU A 178 -0.48 22.71 -27.12
N ASP A 179 0.02 23.92 -26.85
CA ASP A 179 -0.30 25.14 -27.61
C ASP A 179 0.34 25.08 -29.03
N GLU A 180 0.09 24.03 -29.82
CA GLU A 180 0.62 23.87 -31.20
C GLU A 180 -0.48 23.58 -32.25
N GLU A 181 -1.64 24.25 -32.19
CA GLU A 181 -2.58 24.27 -33.34
C GLU A 181 -3.31 25.63 -33.43
N ASP A 182 -2.62 26.72 -33.80
CA ASP A 182 -3.30 27.96 -34.27
C ASP A 182 -2.41 28.88 -35.16
N GLU A 183 -1.20 28.47 -35.60
CA GLU A 183 -0.33 29.32 -36.45
C GLU A 183 -0.39 29.04 -37.96
N ASP A 184 -1.08 28.00 -38.44
CA ASP A 184 -1.06 27.62 -39.87
C ASP A 184 -2.15 28.29 -40.75
N ASP A 185 -3.10 29.05 -40.18
CA ASP A 185 -4.17 29.71 -40.97
C ASP A 185 -3.91 31.20 -41.29
N ALA A 186 -2.74 31.74 -40.91
CA ALA A 186 -2.40 33.16 -41.14
C ALA A 186 -1.63 33.44 -42.45
N SER A 187 -1.36 32.43 -43.29
CA SER A 187 -0.58 32.61 -44.54
C SER A 187 -1.40 32.53 -45.84
N ALA A 188 -2.73 32.42 -45.75
CA ALA A 188 -3.61 32.32 -46.92
C ALA A 188 -4.57 33.53 -47.10
N GLY A 189 -4.14 34.73 -46.73
CA GLY A 189 -4.88 36.00 -46.92
C GLY A 189 -4.18 37.00 -47.83
#